data_AF-A0A925AES8-F1
#
_entry.id   AF-A0A925AES8-F1
#
_cell.length_a   1.000
_cell.length_b   1.000
_cell.length_c   1.000
_cell.angle_alpha   90.00
_cell.angle_beta   90.00
_cell.angle_gamma   90.00
#
_symmetry.space_group_name_H-M   'P 1'
#
loop_
_entity.id
_entity.type
_entity.pdbx_description
1 polymer ?
#
loop_
_entity_poly.entity_id
_entity_poly.type
_entity_poly.pdbx_seq_one_letter_code
_entity_poly.pdbx_strand_id
1 'polypeptide(L)'
;MNQLFTHLALFSGFAILFLFCKTENSCRELTGRWTNHEGQVFSFQPDGKALWLIKFGSQYDSFPFTYRYDCATKIPTLDLMNFKSGPLVGKTLFGIVEWSSDSVFRFDAEPGTSSDARPASFNAEHAERYFRE
;
A
#
# COMPACT_ATOMS: atom_id res chain seq x y z
N MET A 1 -80.00 2.95 10.72
CA MET A 1 -79.51 1.71 10.07
C MET A 1 -78.27 2.06 9.26
N ASN A 2 -77.28 1.16 9.27
CA ASN A 2 -75.96 1.17 8.59
C ASN A 2 -74.85 1.88 9.39
N GLN A 3 -74.21 1.21 10.36
CA GLN A 3 -73.22 0.11 10.31
C GLN A 3 -71.77 0.63 10.38
N LEU A 4 -71.12 0.24 11.49
CA LEU A 4 -69.69 0.25 11.75
C LEU A 4 -68.90 -0.37 10.61
N PHE A 5 -67.77 0.25 10.23
CA PHE A 5 -66.59 -0.49 9.82
C PHE A 5 -65.32 0.17 10.36
N THR A 6 -64.79 -0.49 11.38
CA THR A 6 -63.40 -0.53 11.85
C THR A 6 -62.44 -0.72 10.66
N HIS A 7 -61.25 -0.11 10.71
CA HIS A 7 -59.94 -0.79 10.65
C HIS A 7 -58.82 0.23 10.39
N LEU A 8 -58.04 0.49 11.44
CA LEU A 8 -56.63 0.89 11.34
C LEU A 8 -55.91 -0.12 10.43
N ALA A 9 -55.19 0.37 9.43
CA ALA A 9 -54.10 -0.36 8.81
C ALA A 9 -52.85 0.51 8.88
N LEU A 10 -51.96 0.12 9.79
CA LEU A 10 -50.58 0.57 9.85
C LEU A 10 -49.92 0.37 8.49
N PHE A 11 -49.52 1.44 7.82
CA PHE A 11 -48.41 1.35 6.87
C PHE A 11 -47.12 1.61 7.65
N SER A 12 -46.65 0.55 8.31
CA SER A 12 -45.31 0.50 8.89
C SER A 12 -44.30 0.66 7.75
N GLY A 13 -43.54 1.75 7.81
CA GLY A 13 -42.50 2.10 6.85
C GLY A 13 -41.54 0.94 6.61
N PHE A 14 -41.45 0.53 5.35
CA PHE A 14 -40.35 -0.27 4.86
C PHE A 14 -39.14 0.67 4.73
N ALA A 15 -38.48 0.95 5.87
CA ALA A 15 -37.19 1.59 5.88
C ALA A 15 -36.20 0.58 5.30
N ILE A 16 -36.00 0.67 3.98
CA ILE A 16 -34.93 -0.03 3.27
C ILE A 16 -33.63 0.51 3.86
N LEU A 17 -33.09 -0.20 4.85
CA LEU A 17 -31.72 -0.06 5.29
C LEU A 17 -30.83 -0.43 4.11
N PHE A 18 -30.55 0.55 3.24
CA PHE A 18 -29.35 0.54 2.42
C PHE A 18 -28.18 0.63 3.39
N LEU A 19 -27.82 -0.51 3.98
CA LEU A 19 -26.48 -0.79 4.45
C LEU A 19 -25.60 -0.73 3.20
N PHE A 20 -25.25 0.49 2.81
CA PHE A 20 -24.06 0.73 2.02
C PHE A 20 -22.92 0.20 2.86
N CYS A 21 -22.60 -1.08 2.65
CA CYS A 21 -21.28 -1.59 2.95
C CYS A 21 -20.36 -0.75 2.05
N LYS A 22 -19.88 0.38 2.56
CA LYS A 22 -18.71 1.03 2.00
C LYS A 22 -17.63 0.00 2.18
N THR A 23 -17.36 -0.78 1.14
CA THR A 23 -16.09 -1.45 0.99
C THR A 23 -15.09 -0.31 0.93
N GLU A 24 -14.65 0.12 2.10
CA GLU A 24 -13.56 1.05 2.20
C GLU A 24 -12.40 0.28 1.57
N ASN A 25 -12.07 0.61 0.32
CA ASN A 25 -10.79 0.24 -0.28
C ASN A 25 -9.73 1.02 0.49
N SER A 26 -9.59 0.75 1.79
CA SER A 26 -8.55 1.31 2.62
C SER A 26 -7.26 0.68 2.14
N CYS A 27 -6.31 1.52 1.75
CA CYS A 27 -4.97 1.06 1.45
C CYS A 27 -4.47 0.27 2.66
N ARG A 28 -3.90 -0.91 2.43
CA ARG A 28 -3.17 -1.61 3.50
C ARG A 28 -2.04 -0.71 4.00
N GLU A 29 -1.86 -0.69 5.32
CA GLU A 29 -0.95 0.22 6.00
C GLU A 29 0.52 -0.11 5.67
N LEU A 30 1.22 0.81 5.02
CA LEU A 30 2.63 0.65 4.68
C LEU A 30 3.57 1.15 5.80
N THR A 31 3.12 2.06 6.67
CA THR A 31 3.95 2.59 7.77
C THR A 31 4.42 1.47 8.69
N GLY A 32 5.71 1.49 9.01
CA GLY A 32 6.34 0.47 9.84
C GLY A 32 7.72 0.11 9.32
N ARG A 33 8.25 -0.97 9.88
CA ARG A 33 9.57 -1.49 9.54
C ARG A 33 9.40 -2.86 8.88
N TRP A 34 10.12 -3.06 7.77
CA TRP A 34 9.91 -4.17 6.85
C TRP A 34 11.24 -4.73 6.40
N THR A 35 11.47 -6.01 6.64
CA THR A 35 12.73 -6.69 6.31
C THR A 35 12.50 -7.72 5.21
N ASN A 36 13.44 -7.86 4.30
CA ASN A 36 13.43 -8.99 3.36
C ASN A 36 14.17 -10.23 3.92
N HIS A 37 14.64 -10.17 5.18
CA HIS A 37 15.50 -11.16 5.83
C HIS A 37 16.86 -11.41 5.15
N GLU A 38 17.17 -10.71 4.07
CA GLU A 38 18.42 -10.78 3.31
C GLU A 38 19.31 -9.56 3.55
N GLY A 39 19.03 -8.81 4.63
CA GLY A 39 19.83 -7.67 5.06
C GLY A 39 19.34 -6.31 4.55
N GLN A 40 18.21 -6.26 3.84
CA GLN A 40 17.55 -5.00 3.52
C GLN A 40 16.38 -4.75 4.47
N VAL A 41 16.27 -3.50 4.93
CA VAL A 41 15.14 -3.06 5.73
C VAL A 41 14.62 -1.72 5.25
N PHE A 42 13.32 -1.63 5.00
CA PHE A 42 12.63 -0.36 4.83
C PHE A 42 11.99 0.07 6.14
N SER A 43 12.07 1.36 6.45
CA SER A 43 11.34 1.99 7.56
C SER A 43 10.53 3.16 7.02
N PHE A 44 9.23 2.97 6.84
CA PHE A 44 8.30 3.96 6.32
C PHE A 44 7.64 4.75 7.46
N GLN A 45 7.56 6.07 7.30
CA GLN A 45 6.94 7.00 8.24
C GLN A 45 5.66 7.61 7.65
N PRO A 46 4.66 7.99 8.47
CA PRO A 46 3.37 8.51 7.98
C PRO A 46 3.44 9.77 7.12
N ASP A 47 4.54 10.53 7.21
CA ASP A 47 4.72 11.81 6.51
C ASP A 47 5.35 11.66 5.11
N GLY A 48 5.40 10.42 4.59
CA GLY A 48 5.99 10.13 3.27
C GLY A 48 7.52 10.07 3.29
N LYS A 49 8.16 10.12 4.46
CA LYS A 49 9.60 9.88 4.61
C LYS A 49 9.89 8.43 4.94
N ALA A 50 11.07 7.97 4.58
CA ALA A 50 11.50 6.63 4.89
C ALA A 50 13.02 6.48 4.90
N LEU A 51 13.48 5.33 5.39
CA LEU A 51 14.88 4.95 5.42
C LEU A 51 15.04 3.55 4.82
N TRP A 52 16.00 3.38 3.91
CA TRP A 52 16.43 2.07 3.44
C TRP A 52 17.75 1.74 4.13
N LEU A 53 17.77 0.64 4.86
CA LEU A 53 18.93 0.13 5.55
C LEU A 53 19.44 -1.09 4.81
N ILE A 54 20.73 -1.10 4.47
CA ILE A 54 21.39 -2.24 3.84
C ILE A 54 22.49 -2.72 4.77
N LYS A 55 22.42 -3.99 5.17
CA LYS A 55 23.36 -4.61 6.09
C LYS A 55 24.61 -5.09 5.35
N PHE A 56 25.77 -4.61 5.79
CA PHE A 56 27.08 -5.10 5.36
C PHE A 56 27.86 -5.61 6.57
N GLY A 57 27.90 -6.93 6.74
CA GLY A 57 28.49 -7.56 7.93
C GLY A 57 27.72 -7.20 9.20
N SER A 58 28.37 -6.53 10.16
CA SER A 58 27.74 -6.03 11.39
C SER A 58 27.25 -4.58 11.31
N GLN A 59 27.48 -3.90 10.18
CA GLN A 59 27.14 -2.50 9.99
C GLN A 59 25.94 -2.34 9.05
N TYR A 60 25.32 -1.16 9.10
CA TYR A 60 24.26 -0.76 8.19
C TYR A 60 24.64 0.53 7.48
N ASP A 61 24.51 0.52 6.16
CA ASP A 61 24.37 1.75 5.40
C ASP A 61 22.92 2.21 5.46
N SER A 62 22.71 3.51 5.46
CA SER A 62 21.38 4.11 5.56
C SER A 62 21.16 5.13 4.46
N PHE A 63 20.06 4.98 3.73
CA PHE A 63 19.69 5.80 2.59
C PHE A 63 18.33 6.45 2.87
N PRO A 64 18.29 7.72 3.28
CA PRO A 64 17.03 8.42 3.47
C PRO A 64 16.38 8.70 2.10
N PHE A 65 15.06 8.50 2.05
CA PHE A 65 14.26 8.73 0.84
C PHE A 65 12.84 9.20 1.22
N THR A 66 12.09 9.65 0.22
CA THR A 66 10.65 9.92 0.35
C THR A 66 9.88 8.94 -0.51
N TYR A 67 8.67 8.57 -0.12
CA TYR A 67 7.88 7.61 -0.88
C TYR A 67 6.49 8.14 -1.24
N ARG A 68 5.92 7.58 -2.30
CA ARG A 68 4.53 7.74 -2.69
C ARG A 68 3.91 6.38 -2.88
N TYR A 69 2.91 6.07 -2.07
CA TYR A 69 2.15 4.84 -2.16
C TYR A 69 0.74 5.15 -2.66
N ASP A 70 0.31 4.49 -3.74
CA ASP A 70 -1.02 4.64 -4.32
C ASP A 70 -1.64 3.26 -4.54
N CYS A 71 -2.71 2.98 -3.79
CA CYS A 71 -3.47 1.74 -3.86
C CYS A 71 -4.80 1.87 -4.63
N ALA A 72 -5.11 3.05 -5.19
CA ALA A 72 -6.36 3.27 -5.93
C ALA A 72 -6.35 2.61 -7.32
N THR A 73 -5.19 2.12 -7.75
CA THR A 73 -4.97 1.43 -9.01
C THR A 73 -5.14 -0.08 -8.86
N LYS A 74 -5.38 -0.79 -9.97
CA LYS A 74 -5.54 -2.26 -9.98
C LYS A 74 -4.33 -2.98 -9.39
N ILE A 75 -3.12 -2.45 -9.62
CA ILE A 75 -1.86 -2.93 -9.05
C ILE A 75 -1.31 -1.78 -8.24
N PRO A 76 -1.33 -1.85 -6.88
CA PRO A 76 -0.79 -0.79 -6.05
C PRO A 76 0.64 -0.41 -6.42
N THR A 77 0.96 0.86 -6.31
CA THR A 77 2.24 1.41 -6.76
C THR A 77 2.98 2.03 -5.58
N LEU A 78 4.29 1.85 -5.55
CA LEU A 78 5.17 2.40 -4.53
C LEU A 78 6.40 2.99 -5.21
N ASP A 79 6.50 4.30 -5.18
CA ASP A 79 7.64 5.03 -5.74
C ASP A 79 8.56 5.47 -4.61
N LEU A 80 9.86 5.15 -4.71
CA LEU A 80 10.90 5.59 -3.76
C LEU A 80 11.75 6.67 -4.44
N MET A 81 11.81 7.86 -3.85
CA MET A 81 12.31 9.08 -4.50
C MET A 81 13.29 9.84 -3.60
N ASN A 82 13.99 10.82 -4.19
CA ASN A 82 14.79 11.81 -3.46
C ASN A 82 15.96 11.23 -2.63
N PHE A 83 16.52 10.11 -3.05
CA PHE A 83 17.75 9.55 -2.49
C PHE A 83 18.87 10.60 -2.48
N LYS A 84 19.51 10.79 -1.32
CA LYS A 84 20.61 11.76 -1.12
C LYS A 84 22.00 11.16 -1.27
N SER A 85 22.09 9.84 -1.27
CA SER A 85 23.33 9.07 -1.37
C SER A 85 23.08 7.73 -2.08
N GLY A 86 24.16 7.07 -2.50
CA GLY A 86 24.10 5.76 -3.17
C GLY A 86 23.81 5.84 -4.68
N PRO A 87 23.61 4.69 -5.34
CA PRO A 87 23.49 4.59 -6.79
C PRO A 87 22.17 5.18 -7.34
N LEU A 88 21.20 5.46 -6.47
CA LEU A 88 19.87 5.96 -6.85
C LEU A 88 19.75 7.49 -6.80
N VAL A 89 20.84 8.21 -6.51
CA VAL A 89 20.82 9.68 -6.52
C VAL A 89 20.34 10.20 -7.88
N GLY A 90 19.32 11.08 -7.84
CA GLY A 90 18.70 11.66 -9.04
C GLY A 90 17.74 10.72 -9.78
N LYS A 91 17.49 9.52 -9.27
CA LYS A 91 16.54 8.54 -9.83
C LYS A 91 15.37 8.31 -8.86
N THR A 92 14.31 7.74 -9.39
CA THR A 92 13.19 7.18 -8.62
C THR A 92 13.15 5.67 -8.87
N LEU A 93 12.99 4.88 -7.82
CA LEU A 93 12.57 3.48 -7.97
C LEU A 93 11.06 3.48 -8.16
N PHE A 94 10.62 3.23 -9.38
CA PHE A 94 9.19 3.13 -9.70
C PHE A 94 8.75 1.68 -9.52
N GLY A 95 7.92 1.43 -8.52
CA GLY A 95 7.57 0.07 -8.14
C GLY A 95 6.09 -0.23 -8.08
N ILE A 96 5.81 -1.53 -8.02
CA ILE A 96 4.51 -2.14 -7.81
C ILE A 96 4.53 -2.98 -6.52
N VAL A 97 3.38 -3.07 -5.85
CA VAL A 97 3.23 -3.78 -4.57
C VAL A 97 2.09 -4.77 -4.65
N GLU A 98 2.32 -5.99 -4.15
CA GLU A 98 1.31 -7.01 -3.98
C GLU A 98 1.32 -7.51 -2.53
N TRP A 99 0.17 -7.40 -1.87
CA TRP A 99 0.02 -7.80 -0.48
C TRP A 99 -0.42 -9.25 -0.38
N SER A 100 0.33 -10.05 0.38
CA SER A 100 -0.08 -11.41 0.77
C SER A 100 -0.85 -11.43 2.09
N SER A 101 -0.58 -10.47 2.98
CA SER A 101 -1.27 -10.26 4.26
C SER A 101 -1.03 -8.82 4.75
N ASP A 102 -1.49 -8.45 5.95
CA ASP A 102 -1.14 -7.15 6.56
C ASP A 102 0.31 -7.05 7.06
N SER A 103 1.04 -8.18 7.04
CA SER A 103 2.41 -8.30 7.52
C SER A 103 3.39 -8.76 6.46
N VAL A 104 2.94 -8.97 5.22
CA VAL A 104 3.76 -9.44 4.11
C VAL A 104 3.34 -8.80 2.80
N PHE A 105 4.30 -8.19 2.10
CA PHE A 105 4.12 -7.75 0.72
C PHE A 105 5.29 -8.16 -0.17
N ARG A 106 5.05 -8.14 -1.47
CA ARG A 106 6.05 -8.26 -2.52
C ARG A 106 6.22 -6.92 -3.22
N PHE A 107 7.46 -6.55 -3.51
CA PHE A 107 7.83 -5.29 -4.16
C PHE A 107 8.75 -5.56 -5.33
N ASP A 108 8.44 -4.95 -6.46
CA ASP A 108 9.23 -5.01 -7.69
C ASP A 108 9.33 -3.59 -8.23
N ALA A 109 10.54 -3.15 -8.57
CA ALA A 109 10.79 -1.76 -8.94
C ALA A 109 12.00 -1.61 -9.86
N GLU A 110 11.93 -0.61 -10.72
CA GLU A 110 13.00 -0.28 -11.66
C GLU A 110 13.41 1.19 -11.50
N PRO A 111 14.72 1.50 -11.56
CA PRO A 111 15.20 2.86 -11.42
C PRO A 111 15.01 3.65 -12.71
N GLY A 112 14.33 4.79 -12.64
CA GLY A 112 14.05 5.65 -13.79
C GLY A 112 14.03 7.14 -13.47
N THR A 113 13.88 7.94 -14.53
CA THR A 113 13.60 9.39 -14.45
C THR A 113 12.14 9.72 -14.76
N SER A 114 11.37 8.76 -15.29
CA SER A 114 9.93 8.84 -15.51
C SER A 114 9.24 7.54 -15.09
N SER A 115 7.92 7.62 -14.85
CA SER A 115 7.11 6.47 -14.45
C SER A 115 7.01 5.37 -15.48
N ASP A 116 7.46 5.60 -16.72
CA ASP A 116 7.47 4.59 -17.79
C ASP A 116 8.45 3.44 -17.50
N ALA A 117 9.40 3.66 -16.59
CA ALA A 117 10.29 2.61 -16.10
C ALA A 117 9.58 1.59 -15.22
N ARG A 118 8.40 1.90 -14.66
CA ARG A 118 7.69 1.05 -13.71
C ARG A 118 7.40 -0.34 -14.33
N PRO A 119 7.69 -1.45 -13.62
CA PRO A 119 7.26 -2.77 -14.06
C PRO A 119 5.76 -2.83 -14.32
N ALA A 120 5.37 -3.36 -15.48
CA ALA A 120 3.97 -3.57 -15.83
C ALA A 120 3.36 -4.77 -15.08
N SER A 121 4.21 -5.68 -14.60
CA SER A 121 3.86 -6.90 -13.87
C SER A 121 5.05 -7.36 -13.03
N PHE A 122 4.80 -8.18 -12.02
CA PHE A 122 5.85 -8.78 -11.20
C PHE A 122 6.74 -9.72 -12.00
N ASN A 123 8.04 -9.50 -11.93
CA ASN A 123 9.06 -10.47 -12.33
C ASN A 123 9.46 -11.29 -11.10
N ALA A 124 9.31 -12.62 -11.18
CA ALA A 124 9.63 -13.51 -10.07
C ALA A 124 11.13 -13.50 -9.66
N GLU A 125 12.02 -13.08 -10.57
CA GLU A 125 13.46 -13.02 -10.32
C GLU A 125 13.91 -11.72 -9.65
N HIS A 126 13.17 -10.63 -9.84
CA HIS A 126 13.52 -9.30 -9.32
C HIS A 126 12.68 -8.91 -8.10
N ALA A 127 11.47 -9.46 -7.99
CA ALA A 127 10.55 -9.10 -6.95
C ALA A 127 10.98 -9.65 -5.58
N GLU A 128 11.14 -8.74 -4.62
CA GLU A 128 11.53 -9.07 -3.26
C GLU A 128 10.32 -9.15 -2.34
N ARG A 129 10.37 -10.02 -1.32
CA ARG A 129 9.34 -10.12 -0.29
C ARG A 129 9.81 -9.43 0.98
N TYR A 130 8.90 -8.66 1.57
CA TYR A 130 9.13 -7.92 2.78
C TYR A 130 8.14 -8.37 3.86
N PHE A 131 8.67 -8.54 5.07
CA PHE A 131 7.97 -9.00 6.25
C PHE A 131 8.01 -7.90 7.31
N ARG A 132 6.88 -7.67 7.97
CA ARG A 132 6.80 -6.70 9.04
C ARG A 132 7.65 -7.16 10.24
N GLU A 133 8.46 -6.24 10.77
CA GLU A 133 9.18 -6.42 12.05
C GLU A 133 8.32 -6.02 13.25
#